data_AF-A0A7C3G466-F1
#
_entry.id   AF-A0A7C3G466-F1
#
_cell.length_a   1.000
_cell.length_b   1.000
_cell.length_c   1.000
_cell.angle_alpha   90.00
_cell.angle_beta   90.00
_cell.angle_gamma   90.00
#
_symmetry.space_group_name_H-M   'P 1'
#
loop_
_entity.id
_entity.type
_entity.pdbx_description
1 polymer ?
#
loop_
_entity_poly.entity_id
_entity_poly.type
_entity_poly.pdbx_seq_one_letter_code
_entity_poly.pdbx_strand_id
1 'polypeptide(L)'
;MTHHATVSNGSEYARKRRAARLRWLGRGIGAWAAACWLFILIAEGLAAEQPWTPESTILAAIGIASAVGVSIAWRREKLGGLFLVACGIAGSIFAGVAAGRNKLLAMIVTGGPFVAAGVFFLASRRLLRKAGNR
;
A
#
# COMPACT_ATOMS: atom_id res chain seq x y z
N MET A 1 14.43 13.67 43.60
CA MET A 1 14.57 14.04 42.17
C MET A 1 14.51 12.79 41.28
N THR A 2 13.40 12.04 41.29
CA THR A 2 13.31 10.74 40.58
C THR A 2 11.97 10.51 39.85
N HIS A 3 11.00 11.42 39.96
CA HIS A 3 9.67 11.27 39.36
C HIS A 3 9.55 11.71 37.89
N HIS A 4 10.55 12.39 37.33
CA HIS A 4 10.49 12.90 35.95
C HIS A 4 10.94 11.91 34.86
N ALA A 5 11.65 10.84 35.21
CA ALA A 5 12.23 9.91 34.24
C ALA A 5 11.25 8.78 33.79
N THR A 6 10.28 8.40 34.62
CA THR A 6 9.40 7.24 34.35
C THR A 6 8.27 7.57 33.36
N VAL A 7 7.75 8.79 33.38
CA VAL A 7 6.66 9.24 32.47
C VAL A 7 7.16 9.40 31.03
N SER A 8 8.41 9.84 30.85
CA SER A 8 9.07 9.95 29.54
C SER A 8 9.11 8.61 28.82
N ASN A 9 9.62 7.58 29.50
CA ASN A 9 9.82 6.24 28.96
C ASN A 9 8.50 5.59 28.51
N GLY A 10 7.44 5.67 29.32
CA GLY A 10 6.15 5.06 28.99
C GLY A 10 5.54 5.59 27.69
N SER A 11 5.66 6.90 27.44
CA SER A 11 5.13 7.54 26.22
C SER A 11 5.95 7.20 24.97
N GLU A 12 7.24 6.89 25.13
CA GLU A 12 8.14 6.51 24.04
C GLU A 12 7.93 5.04 23.65
N TYR A 13 7.81 4.14 24.63
CA TYR A 13 7.46 2.73 24.41
C TYR A 13 6.10 2.57 23.73
N ALA A 14 5.08 3.33 24.16
CA ALA A 14 3.76 3.31 23.52
C ALA A 14 3.82 3.76 22.06
N ARG A 15 4.64 4.76 21.73
CA ARG A 15 4.85 5.24 20.35
C ARG A 15 5.59 4.25 19.48
N LYS A 16 6.68 3.65 19.97
CA LYS A 16 7.41 2.59 19.26
C LYS A 16 6.49 1.40 18.95
N ARG A 17 5.66 1.00 19.92
CA ARG A 17 4.68 -0.10 19.76
C ARG A 17 3.59 0.23 18.75
N ARG A 18 3.08 1.47 18.73
CA ARG A 18 2.13 1.96 17.71
C ARG A 18 2.76 2.00 16.30
N ALA A 19 3.98 2.51 16.17
CA ALA A 19 4.69 2.54 14.89
C ALA A 19 4.95 1.12 14.34
N ALA A 20 5.29 0.17 15.23
CA ALA A 20 5.43 -1.25 14.87
C ALA A 20 4.10 -1.87 14.41
N ARG A 21 2.98 -1.61 15.10
CA ARG A 21 1.65 -2.06 14.64
C ARG A 21 1.28 -1.49 13.28
N LEU A 22 1.50 -0.18 13.06
CA LEU A 22 1.22 0.47 11.78
C LEU A 22 2.04 -0.13 10.63
N ARG A 23 3.29 -0.53 10.89
CA ARG A 23 4.14 -1.24 9.90
C ARG A 23 3.59 -2.62 9.57
N TRP A 24 3.22 -3.39 10.59
CA TRP A 24 2.64 -4.72 10.39
C TRP A 24 1.29 -4.66 9.66
N LEU A 25 0.46 -3.66 9.98
CA LEU A 25 -0.79 -3.41 9.26
C LEU A 25 -0.53 -3.02 7.80
N GLY A 26 0.42 -2.11 7.54
CA GLY A 26 0.81 -1.74 6.17
C GLY A 26 1.33 -2.94 5.36
N ARG A 27 2.13 -3.81 5.98
CA ARG A 27 2.60 -5.07 5.37
C ARG A 27 1.47 -6.05 5.12
N GLY A 28 0.57 -6.23 6.08
CA GLY A 28 -0.57 -7.13 5.97
C GLY A 28 -1.53 -6.70 4.86
N ILE A 29 -1.94 -5.42 4.86
CA ILE A 29 -2.85 -4.86 3.85
C ILE A 29 -2.17 -4.88 2.47
N GLY A 30 -0.89 -4.50 2.37
CA GLY A 30 -0.15 -4.54 1.11
C GLY A 30 0.01 -5.96 0.55
N ALA A 31 0.37 -6.93 1.40
CA ALA A 31 0.49 -8.33 0.98
C ALA A 31 -0.86 -8.91 0.55
N TRP A 32 -1.92 -8.63 1.30
CA TRP A 32 -3.28 -9.07 0.96
C TRP A 32 -3.75 -8.45 -0.37
N ALA A 33 -3.57 -7.14 -0.55
CA ALA A 33 -3.93 -6.46 -1.79
C ALA A 33 -3.15 -7.00 -2.99
N ALA A 34 -1.83 -7.23 -2.84
CA ALA A 34 -1.02 -7.83 -3.89
C ALA A 34 -1.44 -9.26 -4.21
N ALA A 35 -1.77 -10.07 -3.21
CA ALA A 35 -2.25 -11.44 -3.40
C ALA A 35 -3.59 -11.47 -4.15
N CYS A 36 -4.54 -10.61 -3.77
CA CYS A 36 -5.80 -10.46 -4.49
C CYS A 36 -5.57 -10.04 -5.95
N TRP A 37 -4.67 -9.09 -6.20
CA TRP A 37 -4.35 -8.63 -7.55
C TRP A 37 -3.70 -9.72 -8.40
N LEU A 38 -2.73 -10.45 -7.83
CA LEU A 38 -2.07 -11.55 -8.51
C LEU A 38 -3.07 -12.66 -8.86
N PHE A 39 -3.99 -12.96 -7.92
CA PHE A 39 -5.05 -13.93 -8.16
C PHE A 39 -5.96 -13.51 -9.31
N ILE A 40 -6.39 -12.24 -9.36
CA ILE A 40 -7.20 -11.71 -10.46
C ILE A 40 -6.46 -11.85 -11.80
N LEU A 41 -5.17 -11.50 -11.85
CA LEU A 41 -4.38 -11.61 -13.09
C LEU A 41 -4.19 -13.05 -13.55
N ILE A 42 -3.98 -13.98 -12.62
CA ILE A 42 -3.88 -15.41 -12.94
C ILE A 42 -5.23 -15.91 -13.43
N ALA A 43 -6.33 -15.55 -12.76
CA ALA A 43 -7.67 -15.95 -13.16
C ALA A 43 -8.04 -15.40 -14.55
N GLU A 44 -7.70 -14.13 -14.84
CA GLU A 44 -7.88 -13.53 -16.15
C GLU A 44 -7.05 -14.25 -17.22
N GLY A 45 -5.78 -14.54 -16.95
CA GLY A 45 -4.92 -15.27 -17.89
C GLY A 45 -5.38 -16.71 -18.17
N LEU A 46 -6.00 -17.37 -17.20
CA LEU A 46 -6.57 -18.72 -17.37
C LEU A 46 -7.96 -18.72 -18.01
N ALA A 47 -8.76 -17.67 -17.82
CA ALA A 47 -10.11 -17.54 -18.37
C ALA A 47 -10.15 -16.81 -19.72
N ALA A 48 -9.01 -16.28 -20.19
CA ALA A 48 -8.93 -15.53 -21.44
C ALA A 48 -9.12 -16.44 -22.66
N GLU A 49 -10.36 -16.49 -23.16
CA GLU A 49 -10.65 -17.01 -24.51
C GLU A 49 -10.46 -15.93 -25.59
N GLN A 50 -10.33 -14.66 -25.20
CA GLN A 50 -10.09 -13.54 -26.12
C GLN A 50 -8.62 -13.08 -26.14
N PRO A 51 -8.16 -12.50 -27.26
CA PRO A 51 -6.81 -11.94 -27.36
C PRO A 51 -6.57 -10.83 -26.35
N TRP A 52 -5.34 -10.74 -25.85
CA TRP A 52 -4.92 -9.65 -24.97
C TRP A 52 -5.17 -8.29 -25.62
N THR A 53 -5.90 -7.42 -24.92
CA THR A 53 -6.11 -6.05 -25.37
C THR A 53 -5.05 -5.13 -24.77
N PRO A 54 -4.80 -3.96 -25.38
CA PRO A 54 -3.93 -2.95 -24.78
C PRO A 54 -4.35 -2.56 -23.36
N GLU A 55 -5.66 -2.51 -23.10
CA GLU A 55 -6.23 -2.16 -21.79
C GLU A 55 -5.91 -3.21 -20.72
N SER A 56 -6.08 -4.50 -21.02
CA SER A 56 -5.74 -5.58 -20.08
C SER A 56 -4.25 -5.66 -19.82
N THR A 57 -3.43 -5.38 -20.85
CA THR A 57 -1.97 -5.31 -20.74
C THR A 57 -1.53 -4.21 -19.77
N ILE A 58 -2.14 -3.01 -19.83
CA ILE A 58 -1.81 -1.90 -18.93
C ILE A 58 -2.26 -2.22 -17.50
N LEU A 59 -3.45 -2.81 -17.31
CA LEU A 59 -3.91 -3.27 -16.00
C LEU A 59 -2.97 -4.31 -15.40
N ALA A 60 -2.53 -5.29 -16.19
CA ALA A 60 -1.56 -6.29 -15.77
C ALA A 60 -0.21 -5.66 -15.37
N ALA A 61 0.31 -4.73 -16.16
CA ALA A 61 1.54 -4.01 -15.83
C ALA A 61 1.41 -3.23 -14.51
N ILE A 62 0.28 -2.55 -14.28
CA ILE A 62 0.02 -1.82 -13.02
C ILE A 62 -0.09 -2.79 -11.83
N GLY A 63 -0.78 -3.92 -12.01
CA GLY A 63 -0.91 -4.96 -10.99
C GLY A 63 0.45 -5.56 -10.60
N ILE A 64 1.28 -5.91 -11.59
CA ILE A 64 2.64 -6.42 -11.39
C ILE A 64 3.51 -5.35 -10.72
N ALA A 65 3.49 -4.10 -11.19
CA ALA A 65 4.24 -3.00 -10.59
C ALA A 65 3.84 -2.76 -9.13
N SER A 66 2.56 -2.92 -8.80
CA SER A 66 2.05 -2.81 -7.43
C SER A 66 2.54 -3.96 -6.55
N ALA A 67 2.54 -5.20 -7.06
CA ALA A 67 3.08 -6.36 -6.35
C ALA A 67 4.60 -6.25 -6.11
N VAL A 68 5.35 -5.75 -7.10
CA VAL A 68 6.78 -5.41 -6.96
C VAL A 68 6.97 -4.31 -5.93
N GLY A 69 6.12 -3.27 -5.93
CA GLY A 69 6.11 -2.21 -4.92
C GLY A 69 5.93 -2.74 -3.50
N VAL A 70 5.02 -3.72 -3.30
CA VAL A 70 4.80 -4.38 -1.99
C VAL A 70 6.03 -5.18 -1.57
N SER A 71 6.63 -5.89 -2.52
CA SER A 71 7.85 -6.68 -2.30
C SER A 71 9.05 -5.79 -1.94
N ILE A 72 9.16 -4.62 -2.59
CA ILE A 72 10.15 -3.60 -2.25
C ILE A 72 9.84 -2.98 -0.87
N ALA A 73 8.56 -2.76 -0.53
CA ALA A 73 8.15 -2.23 0.78
C ALA A 73 8.54 -3.16 1.93
N TRP A 74 8.65 -4.47 1.69
CA TRP A 74 9.17 -5.43 2.67
C TRP A 74 10.64 -5.18 3.03
N ARG A 75 11.51 -4.87 2.05
CA ARG A 75 12.94 -4.59 2.28
C ARG A 75 13.24 -3.11 2.57
N ARG A 76 12.51 -2.17 1.96
CA ARG A 76 12.69 -0.71 2.11
C ARG A 76 11.34 0.00 2.25
N GLU A 77 10.88 0.11 3.49
CA GLU A 77 9.60 0.74 3.86
C GLU A 77 9.38 2.14 3.25
N LYS A 78 10.44 2.96 3.14
CA LYS A 78 10.36 4.33 2.60
C LYS A 78 10.08 4.37 1.09
N LEU A 79 10.83 3.57 0.33
CA LEU A 79 10.74 3.56 -1.13
C LEU A 79 9.48 2.80 -1.56
N GLY A 80 9.22 1.65 -0.94
CA GLY A 80 8.03 0.86 -1.26
C GLY A 80 6.72 1.56 -0.87
N GLY A 81 6.68 2.29 0.25
CA GLY A 81 5.49 3.07 0.62
C GLY A 81 5.17 4.20 -0.37
N LEU A 82 6.19 4.94 -0.84
CA LEU A 82 6.01 5.97 -1.85
C LEU A 82 5.62 5.38 -3.20
N PHE A 83 6.26 4.26 -3.58
CA PHE A 83 5.96 3.54 -4.81
C PHE A 83 4.53 2.98 -4.80
N LEU A 84 4.05 2.44 -3.66
CA LEU A 84 2.67 1.99 -3.51
C LEU A 84 1.66 3.12 -3.68
N VAL A 85 1.92 4.29 -3.11
CA VAL A 85 1.03 5.45 -3.30
C VAL A 85 1.02 5.86 -4.77
N ALA A 86 2.17 5.91 -5.43
CA ALA A 86 2.26 6.26 -6.84
C ALA A 86 1.52 5.24 -7.73
N CYS A 87 1.74 3.94 -7.52
CA CYS A 87 1.04 2.87 -8.23
C CYS A 87 -0.46 2.88 -7.94
N GLY A 88 -0.87 3.09 -6.69
CA GLY A 88 -2.27 3.18 -6.31
C GLY A 88 -2.99 4.37 -6.96
N ILE A 89 -2.35 5.53 -7.02
CA ILE A 89 -2.90 6.70 -7.72
C ILE A 89 -2.99 6.44 -9.23
N ALA A 90 -1.93 5.92 -9.84
CA ALA A 90 -1.91 5.59 -11.26
C ALA A 90 -2.99 4.55 -11.62
N GLY A 91 -3.13 3.50 -10.81
CA GLY A 91 -4.16 2.47 -10.95
C GLY A 91 -5.58 3.01 -10.76
N SER A 92 -5.79 3.91 -9.79
CA SER A 92 -7.07 4.61 -9.66
C SER A 92 -7.40 5.43 -10.90
N ILE A 93 -6.47 6.27 -11.38
CA ILE A 93 -6.71 7.12 -12.56
C ILE A 93 -7.05 6.24 -13.78
N PHE A 94 -6.27 5.17 -14.00
CA PHE A 94 -6.54 4.24 -15.09
C PHE A 94 -7.91 3.56 -14.96
N ALA A 95 -8.25 3.07 -13.76
CA ALA A 95 -9.56 2.45 -13.50
C ALA A 95 -10.73 3.42 -13.70
N GLY A 96 -10.55 4.71 -13.38
CA GLY A 96 -11.57 5.74 -13.62
C GLY A 96 -11.76 6.09 -15.10
N VAL A 97 -10.70 5.95 -15.91
CA VAL A 97 -10.77 6.15 -17.37
C VAL A 97 -11.36 4.91 -18.06
N ALA A 98 -10.95 3.72 -17.64
CA ALA A 98 -11.39 2.45 -18.22
C ALA A 98 -12.84 2.07 -17.82
N ALA A 99 -13.31 2.48 -16.65
CA ALA A 99 -14.65 2.17 -16.20
C ALA A 99 -15.72 3.02 -16.92
N GLY A 100 -16.68 2.36 -17.57
CA GLY A 100 -17.81 3.04 -18.21
C GLY A 100 -18.74 3.73 -17.22
N ARG A 101 -19.45 2.95 -16.38
CA ARG A 101 -20.57 3.46 -15.55
C ARG A 101 -20.21 3.68 -14.08
N ASN A 102 -19.36 2.83 -13.49
CA ASN A 102 -19.04 2.85 -12.06
C ASN A 102 -17.59 3.28 -11.77
N LYS A 103 -17.20 4.45 -12.30
CA LYS A 103 -15.83 5.00 -12.22
C LYS A 103 -15.31 5.09 -10.79
N LEU A 104 -16.11 5.62 -9.87
CA LEU A 104 -15.69 5.82 -8.47
C LEU A 104 -15.41 4.48 -7.75
N LEU A 105 -16.24 3.47 -8.00
CA LEU A 105 -16.09 2.16 -7.38
C LEU A 105 -14.88 1.43 -7.94
N ALA A 106 -14.65 1.53 -9.25
CA ALA A 106 -13.43 1.03 -9.90
C ALA A 106 -12.17 1.72 -9.36
N MET A 107 -12.19 3.05 -9.18
CA MET A 107 -11.07 3.78 -8.59
C MET A 107 -10.74 3.31 -7.17
N ILE A 108 -11.76 3.16 -6.32
CA ILE A 108 -11.58 2.77 -4.92
C ILE A 108 -11.11 1.32 -4.79
N VAL A 109 -11.69 0.40 -5.56
CA VAL A 109 -11.33 -1.04 -5.50
C VAL A 109 -9.93 -1.25 -6.06
N THR A 110 -9.56 -0.56 -7.14
CA THR A 110 -8.28 -0.77 -7.82
C THR A 110 -7.11 -0.11 -7.08
N GLY A 111 -7.24 1.17 -6.70
CA GLY A 111 -6.13 1.91 -6.09
C GLY A 111 -6.25 2.16 -4.59
N GLY A 112 -7.46 2.13 -4.03
CA GLY A 112 -7.73 2.36 -2.61
C GLY A 112 -6.90 1.49 -1.65
N PRO A 113 -6.80 0.17 -1.82
CA PRO A 113 -6.01 -0.67 -0.92
C PRO A 113 -4.51 -0.34 -0.96
N PHE A 114 -3.95 -0.01 -2.13
CA PHE A 114 -2.53 0.37 -2.26
C PHE A 114 -2.24 1.76 -1.70
N VAL A 115 -3.14 2.73 -1.94
CA VAL A 115 -3.03 4.06 -1.33
C VAL A 115 -3.14 3.97 0.19
N ALA A 116 -4.08 3.18 0.72
CA ALA A 116 -4.23 2.96 2.16
C ALA A 116 -2.95 2.36 2.76
N ALA A 117 -2.41 1.29 2.16
CA ALA A 117 -1.18 0.67 2.61
C ALA A 117 0.02 1.65 2.57
N GLY A 118 0.15 2.42 1.49
CA GLY A 118 1.18 3.45 1.36
C GLY A 118 1.05 4.56 2.42
N VAL A 119 -0.16 5.05 2.68
CA VAL A 119 -0.44 6.05 3.72
C VAL A 119 -0.09 5.51 5.11
N PHE A 120 -0.38 4.25 5.42
CA PHE A 120 0.03 3.63 6.68
C PHE A 120 1.55 3.60 6.87
N PHE A 121 2.32 3.29 5.83
CA PHE A 121 3.79 3.35 5.86
C PHE A 121 4.31 4.78 6.10
N LEU A 122 3.74 5.77 5.40
CA LEU A 122 4.09 7.18 5.58
C LEU A 122 3.72 7.71 6.97
N ALA A 123 2.57 7.30 7.52
CA ALA A 123 2.12 7.68 8.86
C ALA A 123 3.01 7.10 9.97
N SER A 124 3.39 5.82 9.86
CA SER A 124 4.36 5.20 10.79
C SER A 124 5.68 5.98 10.83
N ARG A 125 6.15 6.45 9.66
CA ARG A 125 7.37 7.26 9.56
C ARG A 125 7.24 8.62 10.24
N ARG A 126 6.10 9.32 10.09
CA ARG A 126 5.87 10.62 10.75
C ARG A 126 5.92 10.46 12.28
N LEU A 127 5.38 9.36 12.79
CA LEU A 127 5.42 9.02 14.22
C LEU A 127 6.85 8.75 14.72
N LEU A 128 7.69 8.07 13.93
CA LEU A 128 9.10 7.81 14.28
C LEU A 128 10.00 9.04 14.19
N ARG A 129 9.81 9.91 13.19
CA ARG A 129 10.59 11.15 13.06
C ARG A 129 10.39 12.12 14.22
N LYS A 130 9.16 12.22 14.75
CA LYS A 130 8.88 13.04 15.94
C LYS A 130 9.53 12.51 17.24
N ALA A 131 9.97 11.25 17.27
CA ALA A 131 10.62 10.66 18.43
C ALA A 131 12.14 10.86 18.46
N GLY A 132 12.79 11.17 17.32
CA GLY A 132 14.24 11.37 17.23
C GLY A 132 14.69 12.83 17.14
N ASN A 133 13.78 13.80 17.36
CA ASN A 133 14.06 15.24 17.24
C ASN A 133 13.78 15.98 18.56
N ARG A 134 14.01 15.32 19.70
CA ARG A 134 14.07 15.91 21.03
C ARG A 134 15.37 15.52 21.69
#